data_AF-A0A0M9ADT2-F1
#
_entry.id   AF-A0A0M9ADT2-F1
#
_cell.length_a   1.000
_cell.length_b   1.000
_cell.length_c   1.000
_cell.angle_alpha   90.00
_cell.angle_beta   90.00
_cell.angle_gamma   90.00
#
_symmetry.space_group_name_H-M   'P 1'
#
loop_
_entity.id
_entity.type
_entity.pdbx_description
1 polymer ?
#
loop_
_entity_poly.entity_id
_entity_poly.type
_entity_poly.pdbx_seq_one_letter_code
_entity_poly.pdbx_strand_id
1 'polypeptide(L)'
;MERPIYRLLHLVFALGLAHALFLLAQEGVRAQKLAQERARLEAELEKKRAAIARLEALVAAAKDPEHLEALARRLGFVGQEEILKRR
;
A
#
# COMPACT_ATOMS: atom_id res chain seq x y z
N MET A 1 12.47 -59.06 22.48
CA MET A 1 11.69 -58.21 23.41
C MET A 1 12.00 -56.75 23.08
N GLU A 2 11.09 -56.05 22.40
CA GLU A 2 11.22 -54.61 22.18
C GLU A 2 11.26 -53.90 23.54
N ARG A 3 12.34 -53.17 23.81
CA ARG A 3 12.48 -52.43 25.07
C ARG A 3 11.54 -51.21 24.99
N PRO A 4 10.53 -51.10 25.85
CA PRO A 4 9.47 -50.08 25.77
C PRO A 4 10.01 -48.63 25.78
N ILE A 5 11.21 -48.44 26.31
CA ILE A 5 11.95 -47.17 26.33
C ILE A 5 12.16 -46.62 24.90
N TYR A 6 12.46 -47.46 23.92
CA TYR A 6 12.69 -46.98 22.55
C TYR A 6 11.39 -46.49 21.88
N ARG A 7 10.25 -47.14 22.16
CA ARG A 7 8.95 -46.68 21.65
C ARG A 7 8.61 -45.31 22.21
N LEU A 8 8.85 -45.10 23.51
CA LEU A 8 8.64 -43.80 24.15
C LEU A 8 9.55 -42.73 23.54
N LEU A 9 10.82 -43.04 23.29
CA LEU A 9 11.76 -42.09 22.69
C LEU A 9 11.34 -41.68 21.27
N HIS A 10 10.87 -42.63 20.46
CA HIS A 10 10.35 -42.34 19.12
C HIS A 10 9.08 -41.47 19.16
N LEU A 11 8.20 -41.69 20.13
CA LEU A 11 7.01 -40.86 20.31
C LEU A 11 7.38 -39.41 20.68
N VAL A 12 8.31 -39.23 21.61
CA VAL A 12 8.81 -37.90 21.98
C VAL A 12 9.48 -37.21 20.79
N PHE A 13 10.29 -37.94 20.05
CA PHE A 13 10.94 -37.42 18.85
C PHE A 13 9.92 -37.01 17.78
N ALA A 14 8.95 -37.89 17.47
CA ALA A 14 7.90 -37.62 16.50
C ALA A 14 7.05 -36.41 16.91
N LEU A 15 6.75 -36.28 18.21
CA LEU A 15 6.04 -35.11 18.74
C LEU A 15 6.86 -33.83 18.57
N GLY A 16 8.17 -33.88 18.86
CA GLY A 16 9.07 -32.75 18.66
C GLY A 16 9.15 -32.34 17.19
N LEU A 17 9.25 -33.30 16.28
CA LEU A 17 9.27 -33.05 14.84
C LEU A 17 7.94 -32.46 14.35
N ALA A 18 6.81 -33.02 14.78
CA ALA A 18 5.49 -32.49 14.47
C ALA A 18 5.34 -31.04 14.97
N HIS A 19 5.85 -30.75 16.17
CA HIS A 19 5.83 -29.40 16.73
C HIS A 19 6.70 -28.42 15.94
N ALA A 20 7.91 -28.83 15.56
CA ALA A 20 8.79 -28.00 14.73
C ALA A 20 8.16 -27.68 13.37
N LEU A 21 7.55 -28.68 12.71
CA LEU A 21 6.83 -28.48 11.45
C LEU A 21 5.62 -27.57 11.61
N PHE A 22 4.89 -27.71 12.72
CA PHE A 22 3.76 -26.83 13.04
C PHE A 22 4.20 -25.36 13.18
N LEU A 23 5.27 -25.11 13.92
CA LEU A 23 5.83 -23.75 14.08
C LEU A 23 6.30 -23.18 12.74
N LEU A 24 6.96 -24.00 11.91
CA LEU A 24 7.44 -23.57 10.60
C LEU A 24 6.27 -23.22 9.66
N ALA A 25 5.20 -24.02 9.67
CA ALA A 25 3.99 -23.73 8.91
C ALA A 25 3.34 -22.42 9.39
N GLN A 26 3.26 -22.22 10.70
CA GLN A 26 2.71 -20.99 11.29
C GLN A 26 3.51 -19.75 10.87
N GLU A 27 4.84 -19.83 10.87
CA GLU A 27 5.70 -18.73 10.42
C GLU A 27 5.56 -18.49 8.91
N GLY A 28 5.41 -19.55 8.11
CA GLY A 28 5.11 -19.44 6.68
C GLY A 28 3.81 -18.69 6.41
N VAL A 29 2.73 -19.01 7.13
CA VAL A 29 1.45 -18.30 7.02
C VAL A 29 1.59 -16.84 7.44
N ARG A 30 2.32 -16.56 8.52
CA ARG A 30 2.57 -15.19 8.98
C ARG A 30 3.35 -14.39 7.94
N ALA A 31 4.42 -14.96 7.39
CA ALA A 31 5.23 -14.33 6.35
C ALA A 31 4.40 -14.03 5.09
N GLN A 32 3.54 -14.97 4.68
CA GLN A 32 2.63 -14.76 3.54
C GLN A 32 1.67 -13.60 3.79
N LYS A 33 1.05 -13.54 4.98
CA LYS A 33 0.14 -12.44 5.33
C LYS A 33 0.85 -11.08 5.33
N LEU A 34 2.05 -11.01 5.90
CA LEU A 34 2.86 -9.80 5.90
C LEU A 34 3.26 -9.36 4.47
N ALA A 35 3.58 -10.32 3.59
CA ALA A 35 3.88 -10.02 2.20
C ALA A 35 2.65 -9.43 1.46
N GLN A 36 1.46 -9.98 1.71
CA GLN A 36 0.21 -9.45 1.14
C GLN A 36 -0.11 -8.05 1.66
N GLU A 37 0.05 -7.81 2.96
CA GLU A 37 -0.14 -6.49 3.58
C GLU A 37 0.85 -5.47 3.02
N ARG A 38 2.12 -5.82 2.85
CA ARG A 38 3.12 -4.96 2.19
C ARG A 38 2.72 -4.61 0.77
N ALA A 39 2.36 -5.61 -0.05
CA ALA A 39 1.97 -5.37 -1.44
C ALA A 39 0.75 -4.44 -1.54
N ARG A 40 -0.22 -4.59 -0.64
CA ARG A 40 -1.37 -3.68 -0.54
C ARG A 40 -0.95 -2.26 -0.19
N LEU A 41 -0.10 -2.09 0.83
CA LEU A 41 0.37 -0.77 1.27
C LEU A 41 1.20 -0.08 0.20
N GLU A 42 2.05 -0.82 -0.51
CA GLU A 42 2.82 -0.30 -1.64
C GLU A 42 1.90 0.19 -2.78
N ALA A 43 0.86 -0.58 -3.11
CA ALA A 43 -0.13 -0.15 -4.10
C ALA A 43 -0.91 1.10 -3.66
N GLU A 44 -1.25 1.22 -2.37
CA GLU A 44 -1.89 2.42 -1.81
C GLU A 44 -0.94 3.64 -1.83
N LEU A 45 0.35 3.43 -1.54
CA LEU A 45 1.38 4.47 -1.63
C LEU A 45 1.54 4.98 -3.05
N GLU A 46 1.63 4.10 -4.04
CA GLU A 46 1.75 4.50 -5.44
C GLU A 46 0.53 5.28 -5.94
N LYS A 47 -0.67 4.88 -5.53
CA LYS A 47 -1.90 5.66 -5.81
C LYS A 47 -1.83 7.06 -5.21
N LYS A 48 -1.39 7.18 -3.95
CA LYS A 48 -1.25 8.47 -3.27
C LYS A 48 -0.17 9.34 -3.93
N ARG A 49 0.97 8.75 -4.32
CA ARG A 49 2.03 9.45 -5.07
C ARG A 49 1.53 9.99 -6.39
N ALA A 50 0.78 9.19 -7.15
CA ALA A 50 0.17 9.64 -8.41
C ALA A 50 -0.85 10.76 -8.18
N ALA A 51 -1.63 10.70 -7.10
CA ALA A 51 -2.57 11.76 -6.74
C ALA A 51 -1.83 13.06 -6.37
N ILE A 52 -0.74 12.97 -5.60
CA ILE A 52 0.11 14.12 -5.27
C ILE A 52 0.70 14.73 -6.53
N ALA A 53 1.30 13.93 -7.43
CA ALA A 53 1.87 14.44 -8.67
C ALA A 53 0.83 15.16 -9.55
N ARG A 54 -0.40 14.65 -9.60
CA ARG A 54 -1.52 15.33 -10.29
C ARG A 54 -1.88 16.66 -9.63
N LEU A 55 -1.97 16.68 -8.30
CA LEU A 55 -2.27 17.91 -7.55
C LEU A 55 -1.15 18.93 -7.71
N GLU A 56 0.12 18.51 -7.68
CA GLU A 56 1.28 19.36 -7.92
C GLU A 56 1.26 19.95 -9.33
N ALA A 57 0.90 19.15 -10.35
CA ALA A 57 0.72 19.65 -11.71
C ALA A 57 -0.42 20.68 -11.80
N LEU A 58 -1.54 20.45 -11.13
CA LEU A 58 -2.65 21.40 -11.05
C LEU A 58 -2.25 22.69 -10.32
N VAL A 59 -1.50 22.59 -9.22
CA VAL A 59 -0.98 23.75 -8.47
C VAL A 59 0.02 24.53 -9.31
N ALA A 60 0.91 23.85 -10.04
CA ALA A 60 1.85 24.50 -10.95
C ALA A 60 1.12 25.24 -12.06
N ALA A 61 0.11 24.61 -12.67
CA ALA A 61 -0.75 25.26 -13.65
C ALA A 61 -1.54 26.43 -13.04
N ALA A 62 -2.01 26.31 -11.79
CA ALA A 62 -2.69 27.39 -11.08
C ALA A 62 -1.77 28.54 -10.65
N LYS A 63 -0.43 28.38 -10.70
CA LYS A 63 0.52 29.49 -10.51
C LYS A 63 0.68 30.32 -11.78
N ASP A 64 0.21 29.85 -12.94
CA ASP A 64 0.17 30.59 -14.19
C ASP A 64 -1.11 31.46 -14.26
N PRO A 65 -0.98 32.80 -14.27
CA PRO A 65 -2.13 33.70 -14.31
C PRO A 65 -3.00 33.52 -15.57
N GLU A 66 -2.43 33.17 -16.72
CA GLU A 66 -3.22 32.92 -17.94
C GLU A 66 -4.06 31.65 -17.82
N HIS A 67 -3.53 30.62 -17.15
CA HIS A 67 -4.23 29.37 -16.91
C HIS A 67 -5.39 29.54 -15.92
N LEU A 68 -5.22 30.37 -14.89
CA LEU A 68 -6.30 30.72 -13.96
C LEU A 68 -7.42 31.51 -14.65
N GLU A 69 -7.09 32.45 -15.53
CA GLU A 69 -8.09 33.22 -16.27
C GLU A 69 -8.86 32.32 -17.25
N ALA A 70 -8.15 31.40 -17.94
CA ALA A 70 -8.76 30.41 -18.82
C ALA A 70 -9.67 29.42 -18.06
N LEU A 71 -9.27 28.99 -16.85
CA LEU A 71 -10.08 28.12 -16.00
C LEU A 71 -11.32 28.86 -15.48
N ALA A 72 -11.17 30.11 -15.03
CA ALA A 72 -12.27 30.94 -14.56
C ALA A 72 -13.31 31.20 -15.67
N ARG A 73 -12.86 31.44 -16.90
CA ARG A 73 -13.74 31.56 -18.08
C ARG A 73 -14.44 30.24 -18.42
N ARG A 74 -13.74 29.09 -18.35
CA ARG A 74 -14.36 27.76 -18.57
C ARG A 74 -15.42 27.39 -17.54
N LEU A 75 -15.22 27.82 -16.30
CA LEU A 75 -16.17 27.61 -15.20
C LEU A 75 -17.29 28.66 -15.15
N GLY A 76 -17.26 29.65 -16.06
CA GLY A 76 -18.28 30.70 -16.15
C GLY A 76 -18.20 31.77 -15.07
N PHE A 77 -17.08 31.86 -14.35
CA PHE A 77 -16.88 32.85 -13.28
C PHE A 77 -16.52 34.25 -13.81
N VAL A 78 -16.15 34.38 -15.09
CA VAL A 78 -15.70 35.64 -15.72
C VAL A 78 -16.26 35.72 -17.14
N GLY A 79 -16.92 36.82 -17.50
CA GLY A 79 -17.44 37.06 -18.86
C GLY A 79 -16.32 37.27 -19.90
N GLN A 80 -16.60 37.08 -21.19
CA GLN A 80 -15.58 37.17 -22.26
C GLN A 80 -14.85 38.54 -22.32
N GLU A 81 -15.47 39.60 -21.80
CA GLU A 81 -14.93 40.97 -21.80
C GLU A 81 -14.33 41.42 -20.45
N GLU A 82 -14.40 40.60 -19.39
CA GLU A 82 -13.85 40.97 -18.08
C GLU A 82 -12.37 40.58 -17.97
N ILE A 83 -11.55 41.54 -17.54
CA ILE A 83 -10.12 41.38 -17.23
C ILE A 83 -9.98 41.20 -15.72
N LEU A 84 -9.33 40.12 -15.30
CA LEU A 84 -9.11 39.84 -13.88
C LEU A 84 -8.03 40.78 -13.32
N LYS A 85 -8.43 41.94 -12.79
CA LYS A 85 -7.51 42.85 -12.10
C LYS A 85 -7.09 42.26 -10.76
N ARG A 86 -5.80 41.96 -10.62
CA ARG A 86 -5.19 41.56 -9.35
C ARG A 86 -4.91 42.80 -8.49
N ARG A 87 -5.26 42.73 -7.20
CA ARG A 87 -4.81 43.67 -6.16
C ARG A 87 -3.61 43.08 -5.43
#